data_AF-A0A8I0U8L4-F1
#
_entry.id   AF-A0A8I0U8L4-F1
#
_cell.length_a   1.000
_cell.length_b   1.000
_cell.length_c   1.000
_cell.angle_alpha   90.00
_cell.angle_beta   90.00
_cell.angle_gamma   90.00
#
_symmetry.space_group_name_H-M   'P 1'
#
loop_
_entity.id
_entity.type
_entity.pdbx_description
1 polymer ?
#
loop_
_entity_poly.entity_id
_entity_poly.type
_entity_poly.pdbx_seq_one_letter_code
_entity_poly.pdbx_strand_id
1 'polypeptide(L)'
;MASTTLTDLNKAYSKQGRYIAARYIRAQTHFFKGKTDSVFFECHCAAEKHRPRGRAYQRIISLENAANTKRFAELQRMIQEATNEPD
;
A
#
# COMPACT_ATOMS: atom_id res chain seq x y z
N MET A 1 -1.29 1.54 21.67
CA MET A 1 -1.32 2.34 20.42
C MET A 1 -1.66 1.38 19.30
N ALA A 2 -2.72 1.62 18.52
CA ALA A 2 -2.99 0.80 17.34
C ALA A 2 -1.79 0.91 16.40
N SER A 3 -1.06 -0.19 16.18
CA SER A 3 0.07 -0.18 15.25
C SER A 3 -0.48 0.14 13.87
N THR A 4 0.04 1.19 13.23
CA THR A 4 -0.34 1.54 11.86
C THR A 4 -0.04 0.33 10.98
N THR A 5 -1.08 -0.26 10.39
CA THR A 5 -0.90 -1.45 9.58
C THR A 5 -0.24 -1.08 8.25
N LEU A 6 0.39 -2.07 7.61
CA LEU A 6 0.91 -1.95 6.26
C LEU A 6 -0.16 -1.39 5.28
N THR A 7 -1.39 -1.88 5.42
CA THR A 7 -2.54 -1.45 4.63
C THR A 7 -2.85 0.04 4.86
N ASP A 8 -2.78 0.51 6.11
CA ASP A 8 -3.00 1.93 6.44
C ASP A 8 -1.92 2.83 5.83
N LEU A 9 -0.65 2.40 5.87
CA LEU A 9 0.45 3.14 5.24
C LEU A 9 0.29 3.22 3.72
N ASN A 10 0.03 2.10 3.05
CA ASN A 10 -0.18 2.07 1.60
C ASN A 10 -1.39 2.93 1.17
N LYS A 11 -2.46 2.91 1.95
CA LYS A 11 -3.65 3.75 1.73
C LYS A 11 -3.34 5.23 1.90
N ALA A 12 -2.58 5.60 2.93
CA ALA A 12 -2.21 6.99 3.21
C ALA A 12 -1.40 7.61 2.06
N TYR A 13 -0.35 6.92 1.59
CA TYR A 13 0.49 7.43 0.49
C TYR A 13 -0.26 7.51 -0.84
N SER A 14 -1.07 6.49 -1.15
CA SER A 14 -1.92 6.50 -2.35
C SER A 14 -2.94 7.65 -2.33
N LYS A 15 -3.52 7.95 -1.15
CA LYS A 15 -4.47 9.04 -0.97
C LYS A 15 -3.82 10.42 -1.15
N GLN A 16 -2.57 10.57 -0.72
CA GLN A 16 -1.83 11.84 -0.88
C GLN A 16 -1.64 12.20 -2.36
N GLY A 17 -1.17 11.26 -3.17
CA GLY A 17 -1.00 11.51 -4.62
C GLY A 17 -2.31 11.85 -5.32
N ARG A 18 -3.39 11.11 -5.02
CA ARG A 18 -4.73 11.37 -5.58
C ARG A 18 -5.28 12.74 -5.17
N TYR A 19 -5.05 13.17 -3.93
CA TYR A 19 -5.52 14.48 -3.46
C TYR A 19 -4.82 15.64 -4.19
N ILE A 20 -3.52 15.49 -4.48
CA ILE A 20 -2.76 16.47 -5.26
C ILE A 20 -3.27 16.52 -6.70
N ALA A 21 -3.50 15.38 -7.35
CA ALA A 21 -4.11 15.33 -8.67
C ALA A 21 -5.49 15.99 -8.69
N ALA A 22 -6.34 15.71 -7.69
CA ALA A 22 -7.67 16.29 -7.61
C ALA A 22 -7.63 17.83 -7.52
N ARG A 23 -6.65 18.41 -6.80
CA ARG A 23 -6.44 19.87 -6.77
C ARG A 23 -6.06 20.42 -8.15
N TYR A 24 -5.14 19.77 -8.85
CA TYR A 24 -4.73 20.16 -10.19
C TYR A 24 -5.88 20.09 -11.21
N ILE A 25 -6.63 18.98 -11.21
CA ILE A 25 -7.79 18.78 -12.09
C ILE A 25 -8.86 19.85 -11.86
N ARG A 26 -9.15 20.18 -10.59
CA ARG A 26 -10.10 21.26 -10.24
C ARG A 26 -9.63 22.63 -10.71
N ALA A 27 -8.33 22.91 -10.62
CA ALA A 27 -7.78 24.17 -11.14
C ALA A 27 -7.93 24.29 -12.66
N GLN A 28 -7.97 23.15 -13.37
CA GLN A 28 -8.05 23.07 -14.84
C GLN A 28 -9.36 22.47 -15.33
N THR A 29 -10.48 22.76 -14.65
CA THR A 29 -11.77 22.08 -14.89
C THR A 29 -12.24 22.17 -16.35
N HIS A 30 -12.00 23.29 -17.03
CA HIS A 30 -12.36 23.43 -18.46
C HIS A 30 -11.58 22.49 -19.38
N PHE A 31 -10.29 22.28 -19.11
CA PHE A 31 -9.46 21.37 -19.90
C PHE A 31 -9.91 19.92 -19.76
N PHE A 32 -10.34 19.52 -18.54
CA PHE A 32 -10.74 18.16 -18.21
C PHE A 32 -12.22 17.85 -18.47
N LYS A 33 -13.02 18.85 -18.87
CA LYS A 33 -14.45 18.64 -19.16
C LYS A 33 -14.62 17.59 -20.26
N GLY A 34 -15.31 16.50 -19.93
CA GLY A 34 -15.54 15.37 -20.85
C GLY A 34 -14.32 14.48 -21.10
N LYS A 35 -13.18 14.72 -20.44
CA LYS A 35 -11.93 13.95 -20.60
C LYS A 35 -11.68 13.05 -19.39
N THR A 36 -12.61 12.14 -19.15
CA THR A 36 -12.57 11.22 -18.00
C THR A 36 -11.26 10.42 -17.97
N ASP A 37 -10.80 9.91 -19.11
CA ASP A 37 -9.57 9.11 -19.18
C ASP A 37 -8.32 9.92 -18.76
N SER A 38 -8.24 11.19 -19.18
CA SER A 38 -7.15 12.09 -18.76
C SER A 38 -7.18 12.35 -17.25
N VAL A 39 -8.37 12.49 -16.66
CA VAL A 39 -8.54 12.63 -15.21
C VAL A 39 -8.03 11.40 -14.46
N PHE A 40 -8.39 10.19 -14.94
CA PHE A 40 -7.90 8.93 -14.37
C PHE A 40 -6.39 8.80 -14.51
N PHE A 41 -5.84 9.11 -15.68
CA PHE A 41 -4.40 9.05 -15.94
C PHE A 41 -3.62 9.97 -15.00
N GLU A 42 -4.05 11.21 -14.82
CA GLU A 42 -3.40 12.16 -13.89
C GLU A 42 -3.44 11.67 -12.44
N CYS A 43 -4.59 11.12 -12.01
CA CYS A 43 -4.72 10.55 -10.67
C CYS A 43 -3.79 9.34 -10.47
N HIS A 44 -3.63 8.50 -11.49
CA HIS A 44 -2.72 7.36 -11.46
C HIS A 44 -1.27 7.81 -11.38
N CYS A 45 -0.83 8.69 -12.28
CA CYS A 45 0.53 9.22 -12.31
C CYS A 45 0.91 9.93 -11.01
N ALA A 46 0.01 10.72 -10.43
CA ALA A 46 0.26 11.38 -9.15
C ALA A 46 0.34 10.37 -7.99
N ALA A 47 -0.51 9.35 -7.97
CA ALA A 47 -0.44 8.28 -6.97
C ALA A 47 0.90 7.51 -7.06
N GLU A 48 1.34 7.14 -8.27
CA GLU A 48 2.65 6.53 -8.52
C GLU A 48 3.80 7.41 -8.04
N LYS A 49 3.77 8.71 -8.38
CA LYS A 49 4.83 9.64 -7.99
C LYS A 49 4.94 9.78 -6.47
N HIS A 50 3.82 9.68 -5.74
CA HIS A 50 3.77 9.81 -4.28
C HIS A 50 3.77 8.45 -3.57
N ARG A 51 4.13 7.37 -4.28
CA ARG A 51 4.42 6.11 -3.62
C ARG A 51 5.51 6.30 -2.56
N PRO A 52 5.44 5.55 -1.46
CA PRO A 52 6.44 5.61 -0.41
C PRO A 52 7.83 5.28 -0.98
N ARG A 53 8.81 6.10 -0.66
CA ARG A 53 10.23 5.93 -1.04
C ARG A 53 11.13 6.04 0.19
N GLY A 54 12.38 5.60 0.04
CA GLY A 54 13.40 5.72 1.10
C GLY A 54 12.95 5.07 2.41
N ARG A 55 13.03 5.81 3.52
CA ARG A 55 12.69 5.30 4.87
C ARG A 55 11.24 4.81 4.99
N ALA A 56 10.29 5.46 4.30
CA ALA A 56 8.90 5.04 4.31
C ALA A 56 8.71 3.69 3.62
N TYR A 57 9.39 3.48 2.50
CA TYR A 57 9.42 2.19 1.79
C TYR A 57 10.09 1.11 2.64
N GLN A 58 11.25 1.40 3.23
CA GLN A 58 11.93 0.46 4.12
C GLN A 58 11.04 0.03 5.28
N ARG A 59 10.29 0.96 5.89
CA ARG A 59 9.35 0.65 6.97
C ARG A 59 8.23 -0.29 6.52
N ILE A 60 7.69 -0.09 5.32
CA ILE A 60 6.66 -0.97 4.72
C ILE A 60 7.23 -2.38 4.54
N ILE A 61 8.41 -2.51 3.95
CA ILE A 61 9.08 -3.80 3.74
C ILE A 61 9.41 -4.49 5.08
N SER A 62 9.87 -3.75 6.09
CA SER A 62 10.14 -4.32 7.41
C SER A 62 8.88 -4.89 8.07
N LEU A 63 7.74 -4.21 7.92
CA LEU A 63 6.46 -4.70 8.44
C LEU A 63 5.96 -5.94 7.68
N GLU A 64 6.10 -5.96 6.35
CA GLU A 64 5.79 -7.13 5.53
C GLU A 64 6.64 -8.34 5.92
N ASN A 65 7.95 -8.14 6.04
CA ASN A 65 8.88 -9.21 6.41
C ASN A 65 8.58 -9.74 7.81
N ALA A 66 8.35 -8.87 8.80
CA ALA A 66 8.00 -9.30 10.15
C ALA A 66 6.71 -10.14 10.18
N ALA A 67 5.68 -9.74 9.42
CA ALA A 67 4.45 -10.51 9.30
C ALA A 67 4.67 -11.87 8.62
N ASN A 68 5.47 -11.91 7.55
CA ASN A 68 5.80 -13.14 6.84
C ASN A 68 6.63 -14.11 7.69
N THR A 69 7.63 -13.60 8.42
CA THR A 69 8.44 -14.41 9.33
C THR A 69 7.58 -15.04 10.42
N LYS A 70 6.62 -14.29 10.98
CA LYS A 70 5.69 -14.85 11.98
C LYS A 70 4.83 -15.98 11.40
N ARG A 71 4.24 -15.76 10.22
CA ARG A 71 3.45 -16.79 9.52
C ARG A 71 4.28 -18.03 9.20
N PHE A 72 5.53 -17.85 8.78
CA PHE A 72 6.42 -18.96 8.47
C PHE A 72 6.75 -19.79 9.73
N ALA A 73 7.03 -19.13 10.86
CA ALA A 73 7.26 -19.81 12.14
C ALA A 73 6.03 -20.59 12.62
N GLU A 74 4.83 -20.02 12.47
CA GLU A 74 3.57 -20.72 12.78
C GLU A 74 3.38 -21.96 11.89
N LEU A 75 3.65 -21.85 10.58
CA LEU A 75 3.59 -22.97 9.66
C LEU A 75 4.59 -24.08 10.01
N GLN A 76 5.84 -23.71 10.34
CA GLN A 76 6.84 -24.69 10.78
C GLN A 76 6.38 -25.44 12.03
N ARG A 77 5.78 -24.72 12.99
CA ARG A 77 5.24 -25.33 14.21
C ARG A 77 4.11 -26.30 13.91
N MET A 78 3.16 -25.93 13.06
CA MET A 78 2.05 -26.80 12.65
C MET A 78 2.53 -28.07 11.93
N ILE A 79 3.52 -27.94 11.05
CA ILE A 79 4.13 -29.10 10.39
C ILE A 79 4.73 -30.02 11.44
N GLN A 80 5.51 -29.49 12.37
CA GLN A 80 6.18 -30.29 13.39
C GLN A 80 5.20 -30.93 14.39
N GLU A 81 4.08 -30.26 14.70
CA GLU A 81 2.99 -30.84 15.49
C GLU A 81 2.33 -32.01 14.73
N ALA A 82 2.03 -31.84 13.43
CA ALA A 82 1.43 -32.88 12.60
C ALA A 82 2.36 -34.09 12.37
N THR A 83 3.68 -33.89 12.27
CA THR A 83 4.65 -35.00 12.13
C THR A 83 4.85 -35.78 13.43
N ASN A 84 4.50 -35.20 14.58
CA ASN A 84 4.70 -35.79 15.90
C ASN A 84 3.40 -36.37 16.51
N GLU A 85 2.26 -36.28 15.84
CA GLU A 85 1.06 -37.01 16.22
C GLU A 85 1.25 -38.51 15.90
N PRO A 86 1.19 -39.42 16.89
CA PRO A 86 1.22 -40.85 16.64
C PRO A 86 -0.13 -41.30 16.04
N ASP A 87 -0.08 -42.21 15.06
CA ASP A 87 -1.23 -42.92 14.48
C ASP A 87 -2.17 -43.54 15.54
#